data_AF-A0AAD4Q7C2-F1
#
_entry.id   AF-A0AAD4Q7C2-F1
#
_cell.length_a   1.000
_cell.length_b   1.000
_cell.length_c   1.000
_cell.angle_alpha   90.00
_cell.angle_beta   90.00
_cell.angle_gamma   90.00
#
_symmetry.space_group_name_H-M   'P 1'
#
loop_
_entity.id
_entity.type
_entity.pdbx_description
1 polymer ?
#
loop_
_entity_poly.entity_id
_entity_poly.type
_entity_poly.pdbx_seq_one_letter_code
_entity_poly.pdbx_strand_id
1 'polypeptide(L)'
;MAVPSNPPHAALLEPPRDGLVPIPAEPTSPPTVGDVIGAIRYRQDVDVSISQRHPDLGCDLNDRYNGVIYEHTVIAQAAAATGPQAVAPPWVAQLQIDIMNGTRQVLRTEILPELRRQTNHTRGTGNIMPFAIIPFTNGDDPTLPPHNLPPLYSIGVIEGLNEHDLATYLTHYDVVPIPAGAAAGREALKRLIGASD
;
A
#
# COMPACT_ATOMS: atom_id res chain seq x y z
N MET A 1 -26.85 4.12 -41.21
CA MET A 1 -26.42 4.41 -39.84
C MET A 1 -26.27 3.07 -39.12
N ALA A 2 -25.07 2.68 -38.72
CA ALA A 2 -24.86 1.45 -37.97
C ALA A 2 -25.25 1.69 -36.51
N VAL A 3 -26.09 0.81 -35.94
CA VAL A 3 -26.39 0.83 -34.50
C VAL A 3 -25.12 0.39 -33.77
N PRO A 4 -24.60 1.16 -32.80
CA PRO A 4 -23.46 0.70 -32.02
C PRO A 4 -23.84 -0.58 -31.28
N SER A 5 -23.06 -1.64 -31.48
CA SER A 5 -23.25 -2.89 -30.75
C SER A 5 -23.16 -2.64 -29.25
N ASN A 6 -24.12 -3.15 -28.49
CA ASN A 6 -24.07 -3.08 -27.03
C ASN A 6 -22.77 -3.72 -26.53
N PRO A 7 -22.04 -3.08 -25.61
CA PRO A 7 -20.89 -3.72 -24.98
C PRO A 7 -21.33 -5.03 -24.32
N PRO A 8 -20.46 -6.06 -24.30
CA PRO A 8 -20.77 -7.31 -23.63
C PRO A 8 -21.16 -7.04 -22.17
N HIS A 9 -22.24 -7.68 -21.72
CA HIS A 9 -22.61 -7.69 -20.31
C HIS A 9 -21.45 -8.25 -19.49
N ALA A 10 -21.29 -7.74 -18.26
CA ALA A 10 -20.24 -8.20 -17.37
C ALA A 10 -20.58 -9.64 -17.06
N ALA A 11 -19.74 -10.58 -17.51
CA ALA A 11 -19.95 -11.97 -17.15
C ALA A 11 -19.89 -12.08 -15.63
N LEU A 12 -20.86 -12.80 -15.06
CA LEU A 12 -20.84 -13.16 -13.65
C LEU A 12 -19.50 -13.85 -13.36
N LEU A 13 -18.76 -13.28 -12.41
CA LEU A 13 -17.51 -13.86 -11.95
C LEU A 13 -17.77 -15.24 -11.35
N GLU A 14 -16.85 -16.17 -11.59
CA GLU A 14 -16.82 -17.36 -10.75
C GLU A 14 -16.55 -16.93 -9.29
N PRO A 15 -17.27 -17.50 -8.32
CA PRO A 15 -17.10 -17.17 -6.92
C PRO A 15 -15.65 -17.47 -6.48
N PRO A 16 -15.00 -16.58 -5.69
CA PRO A 16 -13.71 -16.89 -5.07
C PRO A 16 -13.79 -18.18 -4.28
N ARG A 17 -12.77 -19.03 -4.37
CA ARG A 17 -12.73 -20.34 -3.69
C ARG A 17 -12.71 -20.24 -2.16
N ASP A 18 -12.19 -19.15 -1.65
CA ASP A 18 -11.96 -18.87 -0.23
C ASP A 18 -13.29 -18.60 0.53
N GLY A 19 -14.30 -18.03 -0.13
CA GLY A 19 -15.55 -17.62 0.53
C GLY A 19 -15.39 -16.45 1.53
N LEU A 20 -14.16 -16.08 1.90
CA LEU A 20 -13.87 -14.90 2.73
C LEU A 20 -14.00 -13.58 1.96
N VAL A 21 -13.75 -13.57 0.64
CA VAL A 21 -13.93 -12.38 -0.19
C VAL A 21 -15.38 -12.32 -0.69
N PRO A 22 -16.19 -11.34 -0.24
CA PRO A 22 -17.57 -11.22 -0.69
C PRO A 22 -17.62 -10.94 -2.19
N ILE A 23 -18.47 -11.68 -2.90
CA ILE A 23 -18.72 -11.43 -4.32
C ILE A 23 -19.52 -10.13 -4.43
N PRO A 24 -19.08 -9.16 -5.24
CA PRO A 24 -19.81 -7.92 -5.43
C PRO A 24 -21.16 -8.21 -6.11
N ALA A 25 -22.16 -7.38 -5.80
CA ALA A 25 -23.44 -7.44 -6.51
C ALA A 25 -23.25 -7.20 -8.01
N GLU A 26 -24.17 -7.71 -8.84
CA GLU A 26 -24.16 -7.38 -10.25
C GLU A 26 -24.25 -5.85 -10.44
N PRO A 27 -23.40 -5.27 -11.31
CA PRO A 27 -23.43 -3.85 -11.57
C PRO A 27 -24.76 -3.45 -12.20
N THR A 28 -25.24 -2.25 -11.86
CA THR A 28 -26.45 -1.70 -12.48
C THR A 28 -26.25 -1.41 -13.98
N SER A 29 -27.33 -1.19 -14.73
CA SER A 29 -27.27 -0.84 -16.15
C SER A 29 -28.01 0.48 -16.41
N PRO A 30 -27.30 1.59 -16.67
CA PRO A 30 -25.83 1.71 -16.72
C PRO A 30 -25.16 1.60 -15.34
N PRO A 31 -23.89 1.18 -15.24
CA PRO A 31 -23.22 1.07 -13.94
C PRO A 31 -23.13 2.41 -13.22
N THR A 32 -23.35 2.36 -11.92
CA THR A 32 -23.23 3.50 -11.01
C THR A 32 -21.80 3.64 -10.49
N VAL A 33 -21.53 4.77 -9.82
CA VAL A 33 -20.27 4.96 -9.07
C VAL A 33 -20.08 3.87 -8.01
N GLY A 34 -21.16 3.44 -7.38
CA GLY A 34 -21.14 2.36 -6.38
C GLY A 34 -20.63 1.04 -6.98
N ASP A 35 -21.02 0.73 -8.21
CA ASP A 35 -20.60 -0.49 -8.92
C ASP A 35 -19.09 -0.45 -9.23
N VAL A 36 -18.58 0.69 -9.70
CA VAL A 36 -17.14 0.87 -9.98
C VAL A 36 -16.31 0.75 -8.70
N ILE A 37 -16.74 1.42 -7.62
CA ILE A 37 -16.06 1.33 -6.32
C ILE A 37 -16.10 -0.11 -5.79
N GLY A 38 -17.25 -0.79 -5.93
CA GLY A 38 -17.41 -2.19 -5.54
C GLY A 38 -16.44 -3.11 -6.28
N ALA A 39 -16.27 -2.91 -7.59
CA ALA A 39 -15.36 -3.70 -8.41
C ALA A 39 -13.88 -3.48 -8.06
N ILE A 40 -13.48 -2.23 -7.79
CA ILE A 40 -12.12 -1.91 -7.34
C ILE A 40 -11.83 -2.55 -5.97
N ARG A 41 -12.77 -2.43 -5.03
CA ARG A 41 -12.65 -3.02 -3.68
C ARG A 41 -12.55 -4.53 -3.76
N TYR A 42 -13.39 -5.17 -4.58
CA TYR A 42 -13.34 -6.61 -4.78
C TYR A 42 -11.94 -7.07 -5.23
N ARG A 43 -11.32 -6.41 -6.23
CA ARG A 43 -9.94 -6.75 -6.63
C ARG A 43 -8.94 -6.56 -5.47
N GLN A 44 -9.07 -5.48 -4.71
CA GLN A 44 -8.19 -5.21 -3.56
C GLN A 44 -8.33 -6.29 -2.49
N ASP A 45 -9.55 -6.72 -2.16
CA ASP A 45 -9.83 -7.77 -1.19
C ASP A 45 -9.25 -9.12 -1.64
N VAL A 46 -9.31 -9.43 -2.95
CA VAL A 46 -8.64 -10.60 -3.54
C VAL A 46 -7.12 -10.51 -3.38
N ASP A 47 -6.51 -9.35 -3.69
CA ASP A 47 -5.07 -9.13 -3.53
C ASP A 47 -4.65 -9.29 -2.06
N VAL A 48 -5.45 -8.80 -1.11
CA VAL A 48 -5.22 -8.95 0.33
C VAL A 48 -5.32 -10.42 0.75
N SER A 49 -6.37 -11.16 0.35
CA SER A 49 -6.51 -12.59 0.65
C SER A 49 -5.30 -13.40 0.14
N ILE A 50 -4.85 -13.14 -1.08
CA ILE A 50 -3.65 -13.80 -1.65
C ILE A 50 -2.40 -13.52 -0.80
N SER A 51 -2.24 -12.29 -0.32
CA SER A 51 -1.06 -11.89 0.47
C SER A 51 -1.05 -12.47 1.90
N GLN A 52 -2.23 -12.65 2.51
CA GLN A 52 -2.37 -13.15 3.88
C GLN A 52 -2.37 -14.68 3.98
N ARG A 53 -2.46 -15.37 2.83
CA ARG A 53 -2.32 -16.81 2.59
C ARG A 53 -2.40 -17.71 3.84
N HIS A 54 -3.61 -18.17 4.14
CA HIS A 54 -3.77 -19.46 4.80
C HIS A 54 -3.51 -20.56 3.75
N PRO A 55 -2.64 -21.55 4.00
CA PRO A 55 -2.19 -22.52 2.97
C PRO A 55 -3.31 -23.27 2.24
N ASP A 56 -4.46 -23.43 2.88
CA ASP A 56 -5.54 -24.31 2.41
C ASP A 56 -6.82 -23.57 1.98
N LEU A 57 -6.90 -22.25 2.16
CA LEU A 57 -8.17 -21.50 2.07
C LEU A 57 -8.01 -20.08 1.50
N GLY A 58 -7.01 -19.81 0.65
CA GLY A 58 -6.80 -18.46 0.09
C GLY A 58 -7.33 -18.30 -1.32
N CYS A 59 -7.65 -17.06 -1.71
CA CYS A 59 -7.71 -16.69 -3.12
C CYS A 59 -6.42 -17.10 -3.85
N ASP A 60 -6.54 -17.52 -5.10
CA ASP A 60 -5.40 -17.86 -5.95
C ASP A 60 -5.16 -16.82 -7.05
N LEU A 61 -4.16 -17.06 -7.90
CA LEU A 61 -3.86 -16.15 -9.00
C LEU A 61 -5.01 -16.07 -10.02
N ASN A 62 -5.82 -17.10 -10.18
CA ASN A 62 -6.97 -17.09 -11.07
C ASN A 62 -8.06 -16.16 -10.54
N ASP A 63 -8.32 -16.19 -9.23
CA ASP A 63 -9.22 -15.22 -8.57
C ASP A 63 -8.75 -13.78 -8.81
N ARG A 64 -7.43 -13.53 -8.74
CA ARG A 64 -6.85 -12.22 -9.06
C ARG A 64 -7.14 -11.78 -10.48
N TYR A 65 -6.92 -12.65 -11.45
CA TYR A 65 -7.19 -12.36 -12.87
C TYR A 65 -8.68 -12.06 -13.09
N ASN A 66 -9.57 -12.84 -12.47
CA ASN A 66 -11.01 -12.63 -12.51
C ASN A 66 -11.37 -11.25 -11.91
N GLY A 67 -10.80 -10.87 -10.77
CA GLY A 67 -11.00 -9.56 -10.15
C GLY A 67 -10.60 -8.39 -11.05
N VAL A 68 -9.45 -8.49 -11.73
CA VAL A 68 -9.00 -7.48 -12.71
C VAL A 68 -9.95 -7.38 -13.90
N ILE A 69 -10.37 -8.52 -14.46
CA ILE A 69 -11.30 -8.53 -15.62
C ILE A 69 -12.64 -7.89 -15.24
N TYR A 70 -13.15 -8.19 -14.05
CA TYR A 70 -14.40 -7.59 -13.56
C TYR A 70 -14.28 -6.09 -13.37
N GLU A 71 -13.25 -5.61 -12.68
CA GLU A 71 -12.96 -4.18 -12.53
C GLU A 71 -12.96 -3.46 -13.88
N HIS A 72 -12.18 -3.97 -14.83
CA HIS A 72 -12.08 -3.39 -16.16
C HIS A 72 -13.42 -3.40 -16.90
N THR A 73 -14.21 -4.46 -16.75
CA THR A 73 -15.50 -4.59 -17.44
C THR A 73 -16.52 -3.59 -16.90
N VAL A 74 -16.61 -3.43 -15.58
CA VAL A 74 -17.51 -2.46 -14.94
C VAL A 74 -17.12 -1.02 -15.31
N ILE A 75 -15.83 -0.71 -15.31
CA ILE A 75 -15.32 0.60 -15.74
C ILE A 75 -15.64 0.85 -17.22
N ALA A 76 -15.43 -0.14 -18.09
CA ALA A 76 -15.72 -0.02 -19.52
C ALA A 76 -17.22 0.20 -19.79
N GLN A 77 -18.09 -0.48 -19.05
CA GLN A 77 -19.54 -0.29 -19.14
C GLN A 77 -19.97 1.09 -18.64
N ALA A 78 -19.42 1.54 -17.51
CA ALA A 78 -19.66 2.89 -16.98
C ALA A 78 -19.23 3.96 -18.01
N ALA A 79 -18.07 3.78 -18.64
CA ALA A 79 -17.59 4.68 -19.69
C ALA A 79 -18.47 4.63 -20.94
N ALA A 80 -18.84 3.44 -21.42
CA ALA A 80 -19.69 3.28 -22.60
C ALA A 80 -21.09 3.91 -22.42
N ALA A 81 -21.64 3.86 -21.21
CA ALA A 81 -22.93 4.48 -20.89
C ALA A 81 -22.96 6.00 -21.06
N THR A 82 -21.80 6.65 -21.01
CA THR A 82 -21.71 8.10 -21.21
C THR A 82 -21.71 8.47 -22.70
N GLY A 83 -21.41 7.55 -23.61
CA GLY A 83 -21.43 7.77 -25.06
C GLY A 83 -20.16 8.47 -25.60
N PRO A 84 -19.93 8.44 -26.93
CA PRO A 84 -18.65 8.83 -27.55
C PRO A 84 -18.30 10.33 -27.46
N GLN A 85 -19.20 11.17 -26.95
CA GLN A 85 -18.98 12.61 -26.75
C GLN A 85 -19.23 13.07 -25.32
N ALA A 86 -19.50 12.16 -24.37
CA ALA A 86 -19.62 12.61 -23.01
C ALA A 86 -18.26 12.98 -22.43
N VAL A 87 -18.19 14.23 -21.99
CA VAL A 87 -17.23 14.65 -20.99
C VAL A 87 -17.33 13.66 -19.83
N ALA A 88 -16.21 13.05 -19.46
CA ALA A 88 -16.15 12.09 -18.36
C ALA A 88 -16.87 12.71 -17.14
N PRO A 89 -17.76 11.95 -16.46
CA PRO A 89 -18.43 12.47 -15.28
C PRO A 89 -17.42 13.03 -14.27
N PRO A 90 -17.72 14.12 -13.56
CA PRO A 90 -16.77 14.75 -12.62
C PRO A 90 -16.18 13.77 -11.58
N TRP A 91 -16.93 12.73 -11.20
CA TRP A 91 -16.47 11.72 -10.26
C TRP A 91 -15.30 10.86 -10.78
N VAL A 92 -15.13 10.71 -12.11
CA VAL A 92 -14.03 9.94 -12.69
C VAL A 92 -12.69 10.62 -12.39
N ALA A 93 -12.65 11.95 -12.46
CA ALA A 93 -11.46 12.71 -12.09
C ALA A 93 -11.14 12.55 -10.60
N GLN A 94 -12.15 12.57 -9.73
CA GLN A 94 -11.97 12.33 -8.29
C GLN A 94 -11.44 10.92 -8.02
N LEU A 95 -12.01 9.90 -8.67
CA LEU A 95 -11.56 8.52 -8.52
C LEU A 95 -10.10 8.35 -8.96
N GLN A 96 -9.69 8.99 -10.07
CA GLN A 96 -8.29 8.98 -10.49
C GLN A 96 -7.36 9.60 -9.45
N ILE A 97 -7.77 10.73 -8.86
CA ILE A 97 -7.02 11.38 -7.77
C ILE A 97 -6.91 10.43 -6.56
N ASP A 98 -8.00 9.78 -6.17
CA ASP A 98 -8.04 8.88 -5.02
C ASP A 98 -7.15 7.65 -5.25
N ILE A 99 -7.19 7.05 -6.45
CA ILE A 99 -6.31 5.92 -6.83
C ILE A 99 -4.85 6.33 -6.82
N MET A 100 -4.53 7.50 -7.40
CA MET A 100 -3.16 8.01 -7.41
C MET A 100 -2.66 8.30 -5.99
N ASN A 101 -3.50 8.89 -5.15
CA ASN A 101 -3.18 9.16 -3.75
C ASN A 101 -2.96 7.88 -2.96
N GLY A 102 -3.84 6.88 -3.11
CA GLY A 102 -3.71 5.57 -2.48
C GLY A 102 -2.43 4.85 -2.92
N THR A 103 -2.16 4.82 -4.23
CA THR A 103 -0.92 4.21 -4.77
C THR A 103 0.33 4.92 -4.24
N ARG A 104 0.30 6.26 -4.18
CA ARG A 104 1.40 7.05 -3.64
C ARG A 104 1.59 6.83 -2.15
N GLN A 105 0.51 6.62 -1.40
CA GLN A 105 0.56 6.30 0.01
C GLN A 105 1.24 4.96 0.24
N VAL A 106 0.81 3.88 -0.43
CA VAL A 106 1.43 2.54 -0.33
C VAL A 106 2.91 2.58 -0.69
N LEU A 107 3.28 3.26 -1.78
CA LEU A 107 4.68 3.44 -2.15
C LEU A 107 5.50 4.10 -1.04
N ARG A 108 4.94 5.11 -0.36
CA ARG A 108 5.62 5.86 0.70
C ARG A 108 5.70 5.11 2.02
N THR A 109 4.66 4.41 2.42
CA THR A 109 4.56 3.80 3.76
C THR A 109 5.11 2.38 3.79
N GLU A 110 5.11 1.66 2.67
CA GLU A 110 5.47 0.24 2.66
C GLU A 110 6.70 -0.04 1.80
N ILE A 111 6.67 0.34 0.52
CA ILE A 111 7.68 -0.08 -0.45
C ILE A 111 9.01 0.69 -0.25
N LEU A 112 8.94 2.02 -0.15
CA LEU A 112 10.14 2.84 -0.03
C LEU A 112 10.92 2.60 1.28
N PRO A 113 10.29 2.49 2.46
CA PRO A 113 11.02 2.19 3.69
C PRO A 113 11.78 0.87 3.62
N GLU A 114 11.17 -0.17 3.03
CA GLU A 114 11.83 -1.47 2.88
C GLU A 114 13.03 -1.41 1.93
N LEU A 115 12.87 -0.76 0.77
CA LEU A 115 13.99 -0.55 -0.15
C LEU A 115 15.13 0.24 0.51
N ARG A 116 14.80 1.25 1.32
CA ARG A 116 15.80 2.03 2.06
C ARG A 116 16.48 1.21 3.15
N ARG A 117 15.77 0.34 3.87
CA ARG A 117 16.37 -0.61 4.84
C ARG A 117 17.38 -1.54 4.16
N GLN A 118 16.99 -2.13 3.03
CA GLN A 118 17.90 -2.98 2.23
C GLN A 118 19.11 -2.20 1.73
N THR A 119 18.90 -0.96 1.31
CA THR A 119 20.00 -0.07 0.91
C THR A 119 20.94 0.20 2.08
N ASN A 120 20.41 0.53 3.27
CA ASN A 120 21.20 0.75 4.47
C ASN A 120 22.00 -0.49 4.87
N HIS A 121 21.41 -1.68 4.74
CA HIS A 121 22.07 -2.94 5.02
C HIS A 121 23.35 -3.11 4.18
N THR A 122 23.29 -2.77 2.89
CA THR A 122 24.46 -2.83 2.01
C THR A 122 25.52 -1.76 2.29
N ARG A 123 25.24 -0.76 3.14
CA ARG A 123 26.16 0.34 3.48
C ARG A 123 27.04 0.06 4.71
N GLY A 124 26.87 -1.10 5.35
CA GLY A 124 27.64 -1.49 6.54
C GLY A 124 27.40 -0.51 7.70
N THR A 125 28.46 0.13 8.19
CA THR A 125 28.38 1.02 9.37
C THR A 125 27.83 2.43 9.08
N GLY A 126 27.68 2.81 7.81
CA GLY A 126 27.24 4.15 7.40
C GLY A 126 28.32 5.23 7.45
N ASN A 127 29.57 4.90 7.81
CA ASN A 127 30.66 5.88 7.91
C ASN A 127 31.20 6.34 6.55
N ILE A 128 31.22 5.45 5.55
CA ILE A 128 31.68 5.77 4.18
C ILE A 128 30.52 6.28 3.33
N MET A 129 29.38 5.58 3.41
CA MET A 129 28.15 5.94 2.70
C MET A 129 27.03 6.10 3.74
N PRO A 130 26.58 7.33 4.04
CA PRO A 130 25.55 7.58 5.04
C PRO A 130 24.29 6.76 4.81
N PHE A 131 23.61 6.33 5.86
CA PHE A 131 22.30 5.69 5.73
C PHE A 131 21.25 6.63 5.12
N ALA A 132 20.31 6.06 4.37
CA ALA A 132 19.08 6.73 3.97
C ALA A 132 18.15 6.84 5.18
N ILE A 133 17.46 7.98 5.29
CA ILE A 133 16.47 8.22 6.35
C ILE A 133 15.29 7.29 6.13
N ILE A 134 14.93 6.50 7.15
CA ILE A 134 13.71 5.71 7.16
C ILE A 134 12.61 6.58 7.77
N PRO A 135 11.48 6.82 7.07
CA PRO A 135 10.37 7.56 7.65
C PRO A 135 9.69 6.71 8.73
N PHE A 136 8.94 7.35 9.62
CA PHE A 136 8.11 6.67 10.63
C PHE A 136 6.99 5.85 9.99
N THR A 137 6.28 5.05 10.81
CA THR A 137 5.17 4.18 10.34
C THR A 137 4.02 4.96 9.73
N ASN A 138 3.84 6.22 10.14
CA ASN A 138 2.89 7.16 9.55
C ASN A 138 3.41 7.84 8.25
N GLY A 139 4.65 7.57 7.84
CA GLY A 139 5.29 8.13 6.65
C GLY A 139 6.04 9.45 6.87
N ASP A 140 6.04 10.01 8.08
CA ASP A 140 6.70 11.28 8.38
C ASP A 140 8.23 11.13 8.42
N ASP A 141 8.94 12.18 8.02
CA ASP A 141 10.40 12.23 8.13
C ASP A 141 10.78 12.58 9.59
N PRO A 142 11.52 11.72 10.30
CA PRO A 142 11.87 11.96 11.70
C PRO A 142 12.72 13.21 11.93
N THR A 143 13.41 13.69 10.89
CA THR A 143 14.33 14.83 10.97
C THR A 143 13.66 16.17 10.74
N LEU A 144 12.42 16.17 10.26
CA LEU A 144 11.65 17.38 9.97
C LEU A 144 10.70 17.73 11.13
N PRO A 145 10.19 18.96 11.19
CA PRO A 145 9.10 19.31 12.09
C PRO A 145 7.88 18.40 11.85
N PRO A 146 7.16 17.99 12.91
CA PRO A 146 7.30 18.45 14.30
C PRO A 146 8.36 17.70 15.12
N HIS A 147 8.94 16.61 14.61
CA HIS A 147 9.77 15.68 15.39
C HIS A 147 11.19 16.21 15.64
N ASN A 148 11.84 16.77 14.61
CA ASN A 148 13.19 17.36 14.68
C ASN A 148 14.25 16.43 15.33
N LEU A 149 14.18 15.13 15.10
CA LEU A 149 15.11 14.16 15.71
C LEU A 149 16.46 14.13 14.97
N PRO A 150 17.54 13.73 15.67
CA PRO A 150 18.87 13.60 15.05
C PRO A 150 18.90 12.56 13.92
N PRO A 151 19.38 12.89 12.71
CA PRO A 151 19.38 11.97 11.58
C PRO A 151 20.28 10.74 11.82
N LEU A 152 19.73 9.53 11.61
CA LEU A 152 20.42 8.26 11.85
C LEU A 152 21.33 7.86 10.66
N TYR A 153 22.35 8.65 10.36
CA TYR A 153 23.22 8.43 9.18
C TYR A 153 24.28 7.35 9.33
N SER A 154 24.55 6.85 10.54
CA SER A 154 25.55 5.80 10.79
C SER A 154 25.25 5.07 12.10
N ILE A 155 25.87 3.90 12.29
CA ILE A 155 25.82 3.17 13.58
C ILE A 155 26.36 4.06 14.71
N GLY A 156 27.43 4.83 14.48
CA GLY A 156 27.99 5.73 15.48
C GLY A 156 26.99 6.77 15.99
N VAL A 157 26.13 7.30 15.11
CA VAL A 157 25.06 8.22 15.53
C VAL A 157 24.02 7.52 16.39
N ILE A 158 23.63 6.29 16.03
CA ILE A 158 22.67 5.49 16.80
C ILE A 158 23.22 5.17 18.21
N GLU A 159 24.51 4.80 18.28
CA GLU A 159 25.21 4.58 19.55
C GLU A 159 25.31 5.85 20.41
N GLY A 160 25.42 7.01 19.75
CA GLY A 160 25.48 8.33 20.40
C GLY A 160 24.14 8.94 20.78
N LEU A 161 23.00 8.31 20.47
CA LEU A 161 21.69 8.84 20.87
C LEU A 161 21.53 8.87 22.39
N ASN A 162 20.97 9.97 22.90
CA ASN A 162 20.50 10.03 24.27
C ASN A 162 19.25 9.16 24.46
N GLU A 163 18.89 8.88 25.71
CA GLU A 163 17.75 7.98 26.02
C GLU A 163 16.40 8.53 25.54
N HIS A 164 16.23 9.86 25.55
CA HIS A 164 15.00 10.49 25.11
C HIS A 164 14.77 10.34 23.60
N ASP A 165 15.78 10.63 22.78
CA ASP A 165 15.70 10.49 21.32
C ASP A 165 15.54 9.01 20.94
N LEU A 166 16.26 8.10 21.60
CA LEU A 166 16.13 6.66 21.39
C LEU A 166 14.69 6.18 21.69
N ALA A 167 14.13 6.55 22.83
CA ALA A 167 12.75 6.20 23.18
C ALA A 167 11.73 6.79 22.20
N THR A 168 11.96 8.01 21.72
CA THR A 168 11.10 8.69 20.74
C THR A 168 11.11 7.96 19.40
N TYR A 169 12.30 7.59 18.91
CA TYR A 169 12.43 6.76 17.70
C TYR A 169 11.69 5.43 17.83
N LEU A 170 11.92 4.69 18.91
CA LEU A 170 11.30 3.37 19.12
C LEU A 170 9.77 3.46 19.21
N THR A 171 9.26 4.52 19.83
CA THR A 171 7.82 4.77 19.94
C THR A 171 7.19 5.04 18.58
N HIS A 172 7.79 5.90 17.76
CA HIS A 172 7.28 6.21 16.42
C HIS A 172 7.48 5.09 15.38
N TYR A 173 8.33 4.11 15.68
CA TYR A 173 8.41 2.85 14.93
C TYR A 173 7.51 1.75 15.49
N ASP A 174 6.57 2.07 16.39
CA ASP A 174 5.61 1.15 16.99
C ASP A 174 6.25 -0.06 17.69
N VAL A 175 7.42 0.12 18.31
CA VAL A 175 8.10 -0.94 19.08
C VAL A 175 7.45 -1.09 20.45
N VAL A 176 6.62 -2.12 20.60
CA VAL A 176 5.92 -2.45 21.85
C VAL A 176 6.19 -3.91 22.27
N PRO A 177 6.71 -4.17 23.49
CA PRO A 177 7.17 -3.19 24.48
C PRO A 177 8.52 -2.56 24.10
N ILE A 178 8.77 -1.34 24.58
CA ILE A 178 10.09 -0.71 24.45
C ILE A 178 11.11 -1.59 25.20
N PRO A 179 12.22 -2.01 24.55
CA PRO A 179 13.24 -2.83 25.18
C PRO A 179 13.78 -2.21 26.47
N ALA A 180 13.95 -3.03 27.50
CA ALA A 180 14.51 -2.59 28.77
C ALA A 180 16.01 -2.27 28.60
N GLY A 181 16.35 -0.98 28.68
CA GLY A 181 17.73 -0.49 28.64
C GLY A 181 18.19 -0.03 27.26
N ALA A 182 19.07 0.96 27.26
CA ALA A 182 19.47 1.67 26.06
C ALA A 182 20.22 0.77 25.04
N ALA A 183 21.01 -0.21 25.50
CA ALA A 183 21.70 -1.14 24.60
C ALA A 183 20.71 -1.97 23.75
N ALA A 184 19.72 -2.60 24.40
CA ALA A 184 18.69 -3.36 23.70
C ALA A 184 17.82 -2.47 22.78
N GLY A 185 17.55 -1.24 23.21
CA GLY A 185 16.84 -0.25 22.39
C GLY A 185 17.60 0.13 21.12
N ARG A 186 18.91 0.34 21.21
CA ARG A 186 19.77 0.65 20.04
C ARG A 186 19.84 -0.52 19.07
N GLU A 187 19.98 -1.74 19.57
CA GLU A 187 19.93 -2.94 18.74
C GLU A 187 18.59 -3.08 18.00
N ALA A 188 17.48 -2.79 18.67
CA ALA A 188 16.17 -2.74 18.02
C ALA A 188 16.12 -1.66 16.93
N LEU A 189 16.63 -0.46 17.22
CA LEU A 189 16.66 0.65 16.27
C LEU A 189 17.54 0.36 15.04
N LYS A 190 18.72 -0.25 15.21
CA LYS A 190 19.58 -0.69 14.11
C LYS A 190 18.82 -1.60 13.14
N ARG A 191 18.14 -2.62 13.67
CA ARG A 191 17.34 -3.55 12.86
C ARG A 191 16.22 -2.84 12.09
N LEU A 192 15.52 -1.91 12.75
CA LEU A 192 14.43 -1.14 12.14
C LEU A 192 14.88 -0.24 10.99
N ILE A 193 16.13 0.23 11.01
CA ILE A 193 16.66 1.05 9.92
C ILE A 193 17.49 0.26 8.90
N GLY A 194 17.64 -1.05 9.10
CA GLY A 194 18.44 -1.93 8.25
C GLY A 194 19.95 -1.81 8.46
N ALA A 195 20.42 -1.33 9.60
CA ALA A 195 21.85 -1.35 9.93
C ALA A 195 22.26 -2.74 10.43
N SER A 196 23.41 -3.25 9.96
CA SER A 196 24.04 -4.49 10.45
C SER A 196 25.43 -4.18 11.02
N ASP A 197 25.72 -4.74 12.19
CA ASP A 197 27.04 -4.69 12.84
C ASP A 197 28.12 -5.44 12.04
#